data_AF-A0A7U9DQ33-F1
#
_entry.id   AF-A0A7U9DQ33-F1
#
_cell.length_a   1.000
_cell.length_b   1.000
_cell.length_c   1.000
_cell.angle_alpha   90.00
_cell.angle_beta   90.00
_cell.angle_gamma   90.00
#
_symmetry.space_group_name_H-M   'P 1'
#
loop_
_entity.id
_entity.type
_entity.pdbx_description
1 polymer ?
#
loop_
_entity_poly.entity_id
_entity_poly.type
_entity_poly.pdbx_seq_one_letter_code
_entity_poly.pdbx_strand_id
1 'polypeptide(L)'
;MLRHTVGRAYDDLAHLAERGPLRTRGTSPVVRDIGYFEPRPGALEVFARIGAGDRLRAMAFRLERGRDLRWRCTAVEVGGPRRTRADDD
;
A
#
# COMPACT_ATOMS: atom_id res chain seq x y z
N MET A 1 -6.69 -6.83 21.21
CA MET A 1 -7.73 -6.28 20.32
C MET A 1 -7.83 -7.13 19.06
N LEU A 2 -9.05 -7.44 18.65
CA LEU A 2 -9.41 -8.66 17.90
C LEU A 2 -8.86 -8.75 16.46
N ARG A 3 -8.31 -9.93 16.17
CA ARG A 3 -8.13 -10.53 14.84
C ARG A 3 -9.48 -10.67 14.13
N HIS A 4 -9.85 -9.72 13.28
CA HIS A 4 -10.94 -9.90 12.30
C HIS A 4 -10.64 -9.31 10.91
N THR A 5 -9.37 -9.08 10.57
CA THR A 5 -8.93 -8.92 9.20
C THR A 5 -8.51 -10.29 8.67
N VAL A 6 -9.42 -10.97 7.95
CA VAL A 6 -9.09 -12.23 7.29
C VAL A 6 -8.13 -11.92 6.14
N GLY A 7 -6.83 -12.11 6.39
CA GLY A 7 -5.73 -12.37 5.45
C GLY A 7 -5.76 -11.66 4.09
N ARG A 8 -6.64 -12.08 3.18
CA ARG A 8 -6.63 -11.68 1.75
C ARG A 8 -6.50 -10.18 1.47
N ALA A 9 -7.17 -9.31 2.24
CA ALA A 9 -7.13 -7.88 1.94
C ALA A 9 -5.72 -7.26 2.10
N TYR A 10 -4.92 -7.80 3.02
CA TYR A 10 -3.52 -7.41 3.19
C TYR A 10 -2.58 -8.36 2.46
N ASP A 11 -2.89 -9.65 2.35
CA ASP A 11 -2.05 -10.63 1.68
C ASP A 11 -1.83 -10.27 0.21
N ASP A 12 -2.84 -9.75 -0.48
CA ASP A 12 -2.71 -9.29 -1.86
C ASP A 12 -1.76 -8.07 -1.96
N LEU A 13 -1.80 -7.16 -0.98
CA LEU A 13 -0.91 -5.98 -0.91
C LEU A 13 0.53 -6.38 -0.53
N ALA A 14 0.69 -7.29 0.44
CA ALA A 14 1.97 -7.84 0.84
C ALA A 14 2.60 -8.61 -0.31
N HIS A 15 1.82 -9.43 -1.02
CA HIS A 15 2.28 -10.15 -2.21
C HIS A 15 2.68 -9.18 -3.34
N LEU A 16 1.94 -8.08 -3.54
CA LEU A 16 2.30 -7.05 -4.51
C LEU A 16 3.61 -6.32 -4.13
N ALA A 17 3.82 -6.06 -2.85
CA ALA A 17 5.04 -5.46 -2.31
C ALA A 17 6.25 -6.41 -2.40
N GLU A 18 6.04 -7.69 -2.11
CA GLU A 18 7.09 -8.71 -2.03
C GLU A 18 7.45 -9.33 -3.38
N ARG A 19 6.52 -9.37 -4.34
CA ARG A 19 6.70 -10.08 -5.63
C ARG A 19 6.38 -9.26 -6.88
N GLY A 20 5.89 -8.04 -6.71
CA GLY A 20 5.45 -7.16 -7.79
C GLY A 20 6.40 -5.99 -8.10
N PRO A 21 5.91 -4.93 -8.78
CA PRO A 21 6.70 -3.81 -9.32
C PRO A 21 7.39 -2.93 -8.27
N LEU A 22 7.21 -3.24 -6.98
CA LEU A 22 7.81 -2.58 -5.84
C LEU A 22 9.18 -3.18 -5.46
N ARG A 23 9.50 -4.39 -5.92
CA ARG A 23 10.82 -4.99 -5.68
C ARG A 23 11.91 -4.19 -6.37
N THR A 24 12.97 -3.88 -5.62
CA THR A 24 14.23 -3.35 -6.16
C THR A 24 15.32 -4.37 -5.83
N ARG A 25 16.18 -4.72 -6.80
CA ARG A 25 17.26 -5.72 -6.58
C ARG A 25 18.19 -5.19 -5.48
N GLY A 26 18.33 -5.96 -4.40
CA GLY A 26 19.30 -5.68 -3.33
C GLY A 26 18.85 -4.68 -2.25
N THR A 27 17.66 -4.10 -2.32
CA THR A 27 17.16 -3.21 -1.25
C THR A 27 15.76 -3.59 -0.82
N SER A 28 15.61 -3.87 0.48
CA SER A 28 14.32 -4.21 1.05
C SER A 28 13.39 -2.99 1.01
N PRO A 29 12.16 -3.13 0.48
CA PRO A 29 11.20 -2.03 0.48
C PRO A 29 10.81 -1.67 1.92
N VAL A 30 10.68 -0.37 2.19
CA VAL A 30 10.22 0.17 3.48
C VAL A 30 9.07 1.13 3.26
N VAL A 31 8.06 1.07 4.11
CA VAL A 31 6.97 2.05 4.09
C VAL A 31 7.47 3.36 4.70
N ARG A 32 7.47 4.42 3.91
CA ARG A 32 7.94 5.77 4.30
C ARG A 32 6.81 6.64 4.83
N ASP A 33 5.62 6.45 4.29
CA ASP A 33 4.44 7.23 4.65
C ASP A 33 3.16 6.48 4.27
N ILE A 34 2.10 6.70 5.03
CA ILE A 34 0.78 6.15 4.80
C ILE A 34 -0.24 7.23 5.10
N GLY A 35 -1.19 7.41 4.19
CA GLY A 35 -2.38 8.21 4.46
C GLY A 35 -3.62 7.49 3.99
N TYR A 36 -4.76 7.92 4.53
CA TYR A 36 -6.05 7.36 4.14
C TYR A 36 -7.13 8.44 4.16
N PHE A 37 -8.20 8.15 3.45
CA PHE A 37 -9.43 8.91 3.41
C PHE A 37 -10.62 7.96 3.53
N GLU A 38 -11.62 8.32 4.32
CA GLU A 38 -12.88 7.56 4.45
C GLU A 38 -13.98 8.28 3.66
N PRO A 39 -14.20 7.95 2.37
CA PRO A 39 -15.25 8.60 1.57
C PRO A 39 -16.66 8.32 2.09
N ARG A 40 -16.85 7.20 2.79
CA ARG A 40 -18.11 6.79 3.42
C ARG A 40 -17.84 5.75 4.51
N PRO A 41 -18.75 5.60 5.49
CA PRO A 41 -18.63 4.56 6.51
C PRO A 41 -18.36 3.18 5.91
N GLY A 42 -17.21 2.60 6.26
CA GLY A 42 -16.82 1.27 5.79
C GLY A 42 -16.20 1.23 4.39
N ALA A 43 -15.75 2.36 3.84
CA ALA A 43 -14.87 2.40 2.68
C ALA A 43 -13.64 3.24 3.00
N LEU A 44 -12.44 2.72 2.73
CA LEU A 44 -11.17 3.40 2.95
C LEU A 44 -10.42 3.48 1.63
N GLU A 45 -9.98 4.67 1.28
CA GLU A 45 -9.00 4.91 0.22
C GLU A 45 -7.66 5.17 0.88
N VAL A 46 -6.67 4.34 0.60
CA VAL A 46 -5.38 4.35 1.27
C VAL A 46 -4.29 4.56 0.24
N PHE A 47 -3.28 5.34 0.59
CA PHE A 47 -2.02 5.38 -0.15
C PHE A 47 -0.85 5.01 0.78
N ALA A 48 0.17 4.40 0.21
CA ALA A 48 1.43 4.10 0.86
C ALA A 48 2.58 4.56 -0.05
N ARG A 49 3.53 5.32 0.50
CA ARG A 49 4.80 5.63 -0.15
C ARG A 49 5.83 4.61 0.29
N ILE A 50 6.41 3.89 -0.66
CA ILE A 50 7.33 2.78 -0.42
C ILE A 50 8.70 3.17 -0.99
N GLY A 51 9.70 3.26 -0.12
CA GLY A 51 11.08 3.52 -0.49
C GLY A 51 11.87 2.23 -0.68
N ALA A 52 12.73 2.18 -1.68
CA ALA A 52 13.70 1.10 -1.88
C ALA A 52 14.98 1.70 -2.50
N GLY A 53 15.98 1.97 -1.66
CA GLY A 53 17.19 2.70 -2.06
C GLY A 53 16.87 4.16 -2.36
N ASP A 54 17.30 4.63 -3.53
CA ASP A 54 17.03 5.98 -4.07
C ASP A 54 15.65 6.11 -4.76
N ARG A 55 14.87 5.01 -4.80
CA ARG A 55 13.59 4.95 -5.49
C ARG A 55 12.44 5.13 -4.51
N LEU A 56 11.51 6.01 -4.86
CA LEU A 56 10.22 6.10 -4.21
C LEU A 56 9.13 5.60 -5.16
N ARG A 57 8.25 4.76 -4.64
CA ARG A 57 7.04 4.25 -5.30
C ARG A 57 5.82 4.64 -4.48
N ALA A 58 4.68 4.76 -5.13
CA ALA A 58 3.40 4.93 -4.46
C ALA A 58 2.51 3.72 -4.76
N MET A 59 1.78 3.26 -3.77
CA MET A 59 0.72 2.28 -3.91
C MET A 59 -0.55 2.89 -3.37
N ALA A 60 -1.63 2.85 -4.14
CA ALA A 60 -2.96 3.25 -3.68
C ALA A 60 -3.87 2.03 -3.72
N PHE A 61 -4.75 1.89 -2.74
CA PHE A 61 -5.73 0.80 -2.72
C PHE A 61 -6.99 1.21 -1.99
N ARG A 62 -8.10 0.58 -2.37
CA ARG A 62 -9.40 0.78 -1.75
C ARG A 62 -9.81 -0.46 -0.98
N LEU A 63 -10.19 -0.26 0.27
CA LEU A 63 -10.80 -1.30 1.10
C LEU A 63 -12.29 -0.99 1.28
N GLU A 64 -13.14 -1.98 1.09
CA GLU A 64 -14.56 -1.88 1.45
C GLU A 64 -14.94 -2.97 2.46
N ARG A 65 -15.75 -2.58 3.45
CA ARG A 65 -16.32 -3.47 4.45
C ARG A 65 -17.65 -4.01 3.95
N GLY A 66 -17.69 -5.31 3.68
CA GLY A 66 -18.90 -6.01 3.29
C GLY A 66 -19.94 -6.06 4.42
N ARG A 67 -21.16 -6.49 4.08
CA ARG A 67 -22.22 -6.76 5.06
C ARG A 67 -21.86 -7.86 6.05
N ASP A 68 -20.92 -8.73 5.67
CA ASP A 68 -20.30 -9.76 6.50
C ASP A 68 -19.24 -9.20 7.48
N LEU A 69 -19.12 -7.87 7.56
CA LEU A 69 -18.13 -7.13 8.36
C LEU A 69 -16.67 -7.42 7.97
N ARG A 70 -16.43 -8.01 6.78
CA ARG A 70 -15.08 -8.30 6.29
C ARG A 70 -14.60 -7.21 5.34
N TRP A 71 -13.35 -6.79 5.52
CA TRP A 71 -12.67 -5.88 4.61
C TRP A 71 -12.17 -6.61 3.39
N ARG A 72 -12.33 -5.99 2.22
CA ARG A 72 -11.89 -6.52 0.93
C ARG A 72 -11.21 -5.41 0.15
N CYS A 73 -10.07 -5.72 -0.45
CA CYS A 73 -9.48 -4.85 -1.44
C CYS A 73 -10.34 -4.89 -2.70
N THR A 74 -10.81 -3.74 -3.15
CA THR A 74 -11.68 -3.62 -4.35
C THR A 74 -11.00 -2.86 -5.49
N ALA A 75 -9.91 -2.14 -5.21
CA ALA A 75 -9.06 -1.51 -6.21
C ALA A 75 -7.63 -1.41 -5.70
N VAL A 76 -6.64 -1.53 -6.59
CA VAL A 76 -5.22 -1.34 -6.29
C VAL A 76 -4.52 -0.72 -7.49
N GLU A 77 -3.67 0.27 -7.24
CA GLU A 77 -2.83 0.93 -8.23
C GLU A 77 -1.41 1.09 -7.68
N VAL A 78 -0.40 0.91 -8.53
CA VAL A 78 1.00 1.14 -8.19
C VAL A 78 1.63 2.10 -9.18
N GLY A 79 2.05 3.25 -8.67
CA GLY A 79 2.78 4.27 -9.42
C GLY A 79 4.29 4.02 -9.48
N GLY A 80 4.89 4.28 -10.64
CA GLY A 80 6.32 4.13 -10.92
C GLY A 80 7.24 5.16 -10.23
N PRO A 81 8.57 5.12 -10.51
CA PRO A 81 9.57 5.88 -9.77
C PRO A 81 9.34 7.38 -9.82
N ARG A 82 9.19 7.99 -8.64
CA ARG A 82 9.74 9.33 -8.44
C ARG A 82 11.17 9.15 -7.93
N ARG A 83 12.15 9.71 -8.64
CA ARG A 83 13.48 9.93 -8.06
C ARG A 83 13.30 10.94 -6.94
N THR A 84 13.58 10.55 -5.71
CA THR A 84 13.75 11.51 -4.62
C THR A 84 14.91 12.40 -5.00
N ARG A 85 14.63 13.69 -5.19
CA ARG A 85 15.66 14.71 -5.36
C ARG A 85 16.59 14.58 -4.15
N ALA A 86 17.85 14.24 -4.37
CA ALA A 86 18.85 14.30 -3.31
C ALA A 86 18.79 15.72 -2.76
N ASP A 87 18.70 15.86 -1.43
CA ASP A 87 18.87 17.14 -0.77
C ASP A 87 20.20 17.73 -1.27
N ASP A 88 20.11 18.80 -2.07
CA ASP A 88 21.25 19.65 -2.37
C ASP A 88 21.55 20.41 -1.07
N ASP A 89 22.74 20.17 -0.50
CA ASP A 89 23.37 20.93 0.60
C ASP A 89 23.31 22.45 0.36
#